data_AF-A0A822EA45-F1
#
_entry.id   AF-A0A822EA45-F1
#
_cell.length_a   1.000
_cell.length_b   1.000
_cell.length_c   1.000
_cell.angle_alpha   90.00
_cell.angle_beta   90.00
_cell.angle_gamma   90.00
#
_symmetry.space_group_name_H-M   'P 1'
#
loop_
_entity.id
_entity.type
_entity.pdbx_description
1 polymer ?
#
loop_
_entity_poly.entity_id
_entity_poly.type
_entity_poly.pdbx_seq_one_letter_code
_entity_poly.pdbx_strand_id
1 'polypeptide(L)'
;ANRNAKQNLEMDWSNKWEASVADAKATNRRNEDVDIMFYPGVARHYDNQSTPESWAQNSHDNIVNGQNQLMASIQLRALIDSILTDISRDMREQADVVETELARRIAEMSDAMQKMIQNSR
;
A
#
# COMPACT_ATOMS: atom_id res chain seq x y z
N ALA A 1 10.43 15.87 3.50
CA ALA A 1 9.47 14.77 3.70
C ALA A 1 10.09 13.40 3.41
N ASN A 2 10.37 13.04 2.14
CA ASN A 2 10.90 11.71 1.78
C ASN A 2 12.23 11.34 2.44
N ARG A 3 13.17 12.29 2.57
CA ARG A 3 14.46 12.02 3.24
C ARG A 3 14.28 11.66 4.72
N ASN A 4 13.39 12.35 5.43
CA ASN A 4 13.10 12.07 6.85
C ASN A 4 12.36 10.74 7.00
N ALA A 5 11.40 10.46 6.13
CA ALA A 5 10.70 9.17 6.13
C ALA A 5 11.68 8.00 5.90
N LYS A 6 12.59 8.14 4.93
CA LYS A 6 13.66 7.16 4.69
C LYS A 6 14.52 6.97 5.94
N GLN A 7 15.03 8.04 6.52
CA GLN A 7 15.90 7.98 7.71
C GLN A 7 15.20 7.29 8.89
N ASN A 8 13.92 7.61 9.12
CA ASN A 8 13.14 6.99 10.20
C ASN A 8 12.94 5.49 9.97
N LEU A 9 12.69 5.08 8.72
CA LEU A 9 12.54 3.66 8.37
C LEU A 9 13.86 2.90 8.50
N GLU A 10 14.98 3.50 8.08
CA GLU A 10 16.31 2.90 8.25
C GLU A 10 16.66 2.73 9.73
N MET A 11 16.33 3.73 10.57
CA MET A 11 16.53 3.66 12.02
C MET A 11 15.64 2.61 12.68
N ASP A 12 14.35 2.57 12.36
CA ASP A 12 13.42 1.55 12.87
C ASP A 12 13.85 0.14 12.46
N TRP A 13 14.29 -0.03 11.21
CA TRP A 13 14.83 -1.30 10.72
C TRP A 13 16.10 -1.73 11.48
N SER A 14 17.06 -0.82 11.66
CA SER A 14 18.29 -1.10 12.41
C SER A 14 17.98 -1.51 13.86
N ASN A 15 17.09 -0.78 14.52
CA ASN A 15 16.68 -1.07 15.89
C ASN A 15 15.98 -2.44 15.99
N LYS A 16 15.09 -2.76 15.04
CA LYS A 16 14.40 -4.08 14.99
C LYS A 16 15.38 -5.22 14.75
N TRP A 17 16.37 -5.01 13.88
CA TRP A 17 17.41 -6.00 13.64
C TRP A 17 18.24 -6.27 14.89
N GLU A 18 18.72 -5.21 15.55
CA GLU A 18 19.50 -5.33 16.80
C GLU A 18 18.69 -6.02 17.91
N ALA A 19 17.42 -5.64 18.08
CA ALA A 19 16.52 -6.27 19.04
C ALA A 19 16.34 -7.78 18.74
N SER A 20 16.09 -8.14 17.48
CA SER A 20 15.94 -9.54 17.07
C SER A 20 17.22 -10.36 17.30
N VAL A 21 18.39 -9.78 17.05
CA VAL A 21 19.68 -10.44 17.33
C VAL A 21 19.89 -10.62 18.83
N ALA A 22 19.52 -9.62 19.64
CA ALA A 22 19.60 -9.72 21.10
C ALA A 22 18.66 -10.81 21.64
N ASP A 23 17.42 -10.88 21.15
CA ASP A 23 16.42 -11.88 21.54
C ASP A 23 16.86 -13.30 21.14
N ALA A 24 17.39 -13.47 19.92
CA ALA A 24 17.90 -14.75 19.45
C ALA A 24 19.06 -15.25 20.33
N LYS A 25 19.97 -14.34 20.70
CA LYS A 25 21.07 -14.66 21.64
C LYS A 25 20.53 -15.03 23.01
N ALA A 26 19.60 -14.23 23.56
CA ALA A 26 19.02 -14.45 24.88
C ALA A 26 18.30 -15.80 24.98
N THR A 27 17.52 -16.15 23.94
CA THR A 27 16.76 -17.41 23.87
C THR A 27 17.67 -18.63 23.87
N ASN A 28 18.90 -18.50 23.34
CA ASN A 28 19.84 -19.61 23.22
C ASN A 28 20.88 -19.66 24.36
N ARG A 29 20.68 -18.89 25.44
CA ARG A 29 21.59 -18.90 26.60
C ARG A 29 21.34 -20.08 27.52
N ARG A 30 22.41 -20.57 28.15
CA ARG A 30 22.39 -21.59 29.20
C ARG A 30 22.98 -21.03 30.48
N ASN A 31 22.63 -21.61 31.63
CA ASN A 31 23.09 -21.16 32.95
C ASN A 31 24.62 -21.17 33.13
N GLU A 32 25.35 -21.91 32.29
CA GLU A 32 26.80 -22.01 32.31
C GLU A 32 27.50 -20.93 31.48
N ASP A 33 26.75 -20.16 30.69
CA ASP A 33 27.32 -19.15 29.81
C ASP A 33 27.87 -17.98 30.63
N VAL A 34 29.15 -17.64 30.42
CA VAL A 34 29.82 -16.55 31.16
C VAL A 34 29.19 -15.18 30.89
N ASP A 35 28.59 -14.97 29.72
CA ASP A 35 28.02 -13.68 29.31
C ASP A 35 26.78 -13.25 30.11
N ILE A 36 26.16 -14.17 30.86
CA ILE A 36 24.99 -13.90 31.71
C ILE A 36 25.35 -13.79 33.21
N MET A 37 26.64 -13.89 33.54
CA MET A 37 27.13 -13.67 34.90
C MET A 37 27.04 -12.19 35.31
N PHE A 38 27.16 -11.93 36.61
CA PHE A 38 27.12 -10.56 37.13
C PHE A 38 28.45 -9.85 36.86
N TYR A 39 28.42 -8.79 36.06
CA TYR A 39 29.57 -7.92 35.83
C TYR A 39 29.34 -6.53 36.46
N PRO A 40 30.35 -5.93 37.11
CA PRO A 40 30.25 -4.56 37.60
C PRO A 40 29.92 -3.59 36.45
N GLY A 41 28.97 -2.68 36.66
CA GLY A 41 28.63 -1.63 35.69
C GLY A 41 27.66 -2.03 34.58
N VAL A 42 27.12 -3.26 34.57
CA VAL A 42 26.12 -3.69 33.56
C VAL A 42 24.81 -2.90 33.60
N ALA A 43 24.44 -2.35 34.76
CA ALA A 43 23.26 -1.50 34.92
C ALA A 43 23.54 -0.03 34.58
N ARG A 44 24.73 0.30 34.05
CA ARG A 44 25.07 1.69 33.71
C ARG A 44 24.30 2.10 32.46
N HIS A 45 23.47 3.12 32.61
CA HIS A 45 22.81 3.77 31.48
C HIS A 45 23.80 4.69 30.74
N TYR A 46 23.77 4.62 29.42
CA TYR A 46 24.54 5.51 28.54
C TYR A 46 23.61 6.53 27.89
N ASP A 47 24.11 7.74 27.62
CA ASP A 47 23.31 8.87 27.10
C ASP A 47 22.66 8.60 25.73
N ASN A 48 23.17 7.61 24.99
CA ASN A 48 22.66 7.20 23.68
C ASN A 48 21.66 6.04 23.75
N GLN A 49 21.28 5.59 24.95
CA GLN A 49 20.30 4.51 25.11
C GLN A 49 18.90 5.07 25.29
N SER A 50 17.94 4.40 24.65
CA SER A 50 16.52 4.65 24.84
C SER A 50 16.10 4.40 26.29
N THR A 51 15.40 5.37 26.89
CA THR A 51 14.73 5.20 28.18
C THR A 51 13.44 4.39 28.01
N PRO A 52 12.90 3.76 29.08
CA PRO A 52 11.61 3.08 29.03
C PRO A 52 10.48 3.96 28.49
N GLU A 53 10.47 5.25 28.85
CA GLU A 53 9.50 6.23 28.38
C GLU A 53 9.64 6.47 26.87
N SER A 54 10.88 6.63 26.39
CA SER A 54 11.12 6.81 24.95
C SER A 54 10.77 5.56 24.14
N TRP A 55 11.02 4.37 24.68
CA TRP A 55 10.58 3.10 24.09
C TRP A 55 9.06 3.04 23.97
N ALA A 56 8.34 3.31 25.07
CA ALA A 56 6.88 3.29 25.07
C ALA A 56 6.30 4.29 24.06
N GLN A 57 6.84 5.50 24.00
CA GLN A 57 6.42 6.52 23.04
C GLN A 57 6.70 6.10 21.60
N ASN A 58 7.92 5.63 21.29
CA ASN A 58 8.28 5.20 19.94
C ASN A 58 7.42 4.02 19.47
N SER A 59 7.15 3.05 20.35
CA SER A 59 6.24 1.94 20.06
C SER A 59 4.82 2.42 19.78
N HIS A 60 4.32 3.36 20.58
CA HIS A 60 3.00 3.95 20.38
C HIS A 60 2.91 4.69 19.03
N ASP A 61 3.88 5.56 18.75
CA ASP A 61 3.93 6.35 17.51
C ASP A 61 4.02 5.44 16.28
N ASN A 62 4.81 4.37 16.35
CA ASN A 62 4.90 3.37 15.28
C ASN A 62 3.57 2.67 15.02
N ILE A 63 2.81 2.31 16.06
CA ILE A 63 1.49 1.69 15.92
C ILE A 63 0.51 2.66 15.27
N VAL A 64 0.45 3.90 15.77
CA VAL A 64 -0.44 4.95 15.24
C VAL A 64 -0.10 5.25 13.77
N ASN A 65 1.18 5.40 13.45
CA ASN A 65 1.63 5.62 12.08
C ASN A 65 1.28 4.44 11.16
N GLY A 66 1.46 3.20 11.63
CA GLY A 66 1.08 2.00 10.89
C GLY A 66 -0.43 1.93 10.61
N GLN A 67 -1.25 2.28 11.59
CA GLN A 67 -2.71 2.36 11.43
C GLN A 67 -3.10 3.45 10.43
N ASN A 68 -2.49 4.64 10.51
CA ASN A 68 -2.74 5.73 9.57
C ASN A 68 -2.37 5.32 8.13
N GLN A 69 -1.23 4.66 7.93
CA GLN A 69 -0.81 4.16 6.63
C GLN A 69 -1.76 3.09 6.09
N LEU A 70 -2.24 2.18 6.97
CA LEU A 70 -3.24 1.17 6.60
C LEU A 70 -4.54 1.83 6.14
N MET A 71 -5.07 2.80 6.90
CA MET A 71 -6.30 3.52 6.54
C MET A 71 -6.16 4.27 5.22
N ALA A 72 -5.05 4.99 5.02
CA ALA A 72 -4.77 5.67 3.76
C ALA A 72 -4.71 4.67 2.58
N SER A 73 -4.10 3.50 2.80
CA SER A 73 -4.02 2.44 1.80
C SER A 73 -5.39 1.84 1.46
N ILE A 74 -6.26 1.64 2.44
CA ILE A 74 -7.65 1.17 2.23
C ILE A 74 -8.43 2.20 1.41
N GLN A 75 -8.38 3.47 1.79
CA GLN A 75 -9.07 4.55 1.08
C GLN A 75 -8.61 4.66 -0.37
N LEU A 76 -7.30 4.56 -0.61
CA LEU A 76 -6.73 4.60 -1.97
C LEU A 76 -7.22 3.44 -2.82
N ARG A 77 -7.26 2.20 -2.29
CA ARG A 77 -7.78 1.05 -3.03
C ARG A 77 -9.26 1.21 -3.33
N ALA A 78 -10.07 1.66 -2.37
CA ALA A 78 -11.49 1.91 -2.59
C ALA A 78 -11.74 2.96 -3.69
N LEU A 79 -10.93 4.02 -3.72
CA LEU A 79 -10.98 5.03 -4.78
C LEU A 79 -10.62 4.44 -6.15
N ILE A 80 -9.57 3.63 -6.22
CA ILE A 80 -9.16 2.94 -7.46
C ILE A 80 -10.29 2.04 -7.95
N ASP A 81 -10.89 1.24 -7.08
CA ASP A 81 -11.99 0.33 -7.43
C ASP A 81 -13.21 1.10 -7.97
N SER A 82 -13.54 2.24 -7.37
CA SER A 82 -14.60 3.12 -7.87
C SER A 82 -14.29 3.64 -9.27
N ILE A 83 -13.08 4.16 -9.49
CA ILE A 83 -12.66 4.69 -10.78
C ILE A 83 -12.69 3.60 -11.86
N LEU A 84 -12.18 2.40 -11.55
CA LEU A 84 -12.19 1.28 -12.48
C LEU A 84 -13.62 0.86 -12.83
N THR A 85 -14.53 0.86 -11.85
CA THR A 85 -15.94 0.55 -12.05
C THR A 85 -16.60 1.58 -12.97
N ASP A 86 -16.39 2.87 -12.71
CA ASP A 86 -16.94 3.95 -13.53
C ASP A 86 -16.41 3.90 -14.97
N ILE A 87 -15.10 3.75 -15.15
CA ILE A 87 -14.49 3.60 -16.49
C ILE A 87 -15.10 2.40 -17.23
N SER A 88 -15.28 1.27 -16.54
CA SER A 88 -15.85 0.07 -17.16
C SER A 88 -17.30 0.26 -17.61
N ARG A 89 -18.09 1.04 -16.86
CA ARG A 89 -19.46 1.41 -17.23
C ARG A 89 -19.43 2.35 -18.43
N ASP A 90 -18.65 3.42 -18.36
CA ASP A 90 -18.55 4.42 -19.43
C ASP A 90 -18.11 3.79 -20.76
N MET A 91 -17.17 2.82 -20.72
CA MET A 91 -16.75 2.09 -21.92
C MET A 91 -17.87 1.26 -22.54
N ARG A 92 -18.73 0.64 -21.73
CA ARG A 92 -19.89 -0.12 -22.22
C ARG A 92 -20.93 0.82 -22.82
N GLU A 93 -21.25 1.91 -22.14
CA GLU A 93 -22.18 2.92 -22.65
C GLU A 93 -21.70 3.51 -23.99
N GLN A 94 -20.41 3.80 -24.11
CA GLN A 94 -19.82 4.24 -25.38
C GLN A 94 -19.92 3.17 -26.48
N ALA A 95 -19.72 1.90 -26.15
CA ALA A 95 -19.88 0.81 -27.11
C ALA A 95 -21.33 0.71 -27.61
N ASP A 96 -22.31 0.78 -26.70
CA ASP A 96 -23.74 0.74 -27.04
C ASP A 96 -24.14 1.93 -27.93
N VAL A 97 -23.64 3.13 -27.63
CA VAL A 97 -23.87 4.33 -28.45
C VAL A 97 -23.28 4.16 -29.86
N VAL A 98 -22.08 3.61 -29.97
CA VAL A 98 -21.45 3.38 -31.27
C VAL A 98 -22.20 2.30 -32.06
N GLU A 99 -22.61 1.21 -31.41
CA GLU A 99 -23.35 0.12 -32.05
C GLU A 99 -24.70 0.59 -32.59
N THR A 100 -25.45 1.35 -31.78
CA THR A 100 -26.76 1.90 -32.18
C THR A 100 -26.65 2.86 -33.35
N GLU A 101 -25.69 3.79 -33.32
CA GLU A 101 -25.46 4.74 -34.40
C GLU A 101 -24.95 4.06 -35.68
N LEU A 102 -24.10 3.03 -35.56
CA LEU A 102 -23.64 2.24 -36.69
C LEU A 102 -24.80 1.47 -37.34
N ALA A 103 -25.65 0.82 -36.54
CA ALA A 103 -26.83 0.11 -37.03
C ALA A 103 -27.79 1.06 -37.76
N ARG A 104 -28.01 2.27 -37.23
CA ARG A 104 -28.81 3.32 -37.88
C ARG A 104 -28.24 3.69 -39.24
N ARG A 105 -26.93 3.93 -39.33
CA ARG A 105 -26.26 4.29 -40.60
C ARG A 105 -26.32 3.17 -41.64
N ILE A 106 -26.19 1.90 -41.21
CA ILE A 106 -26.34 0.74 -42.10
C ILE A 106 -27.76 0.70 -42.69
N ALA A 107 -28.79 0.91 -41.86
CA ALA A 107 -30.17 0.94 -42.31
C ALA A 107 -30.44 2.06 -43.31
N GLU A 108 -29.95 3.27 -43.04
CA GLU A 108 -30.06 4.43 -43.94
C GLU A 108 -29.38 4.19 -45.29
N MET A 109 -28.17 3.59 -45.28
CA MET A 109 -27.45 3.24 -46.49
C MET A 109 -28.18 2.17 -47.31
N SER A 110 -28.73 1.15 -46.65
CA SER A 110 -29.52 0.10 -47.29
C SER A 110 -30.78 0.67 -47.96
N ASP A 111 -31.50 1.56 -47.27
CA ASP A 111 -32.70 2.21 -47.81
C ASP A 111 -32.36 3.11 -49.03
N ALA A 112 -31.28 3.90 -48.94
CA ALA A 112 -30.81 4.72 -50.05
C ALA A 112 -30.43 3.86 -51.29
N MET A 113 -29.74 2.73 -51.07
CA MET A 113 -29.39 1.80 -52.13
C MET A 113 -30.63 1.19 -52.79
N GLN A 114 -31.61 0.77 -51.98
CA GLN A 114 -32.85 0.20 -52.49
C GLN A 114 -33.66 1.20 -53.33
N LYS A 115 -33.76 2.46 -52.89
CA LYS A 115 -34.38 3.55 -53.66
C LYS A 115 -33.67 3.79 -54.99
N MET A 116 -32.34 3.78 -55.02
CA MET A 116 -31.55 3.92 -56.25
C MET A 116 -31.82 2.77 -57.23
N ILE A 117 -31.86 1.53 -56.74
CA ILE A 117 -32.16 0.34 -57.57
C ILE A 117 -33.58 0.43 -58.14
N GLN A 118 -34.55 0.88 -57.35
CA GLN A 118 -35.93 1.06 -57.81
C GLN A 118 -36.03 2.13 -58.89
N ASN A 119 -35.36 3.28 -58.73
CA ASN A 119 -35.36 4.35 -59.72
C ASN A 119 -34.60 4.02 -61.02
N SER A 120 -33.76 2.98 -60.99
CA SER A 120 -32.98 2.49 -62.13
C SER A 120 -33.72 1.42 -62.97
N ARG A 121 -34.91 0.98 -62.56
CA ARG A 121 -35.76 0.03 -63.28
C ARG A 121 -36.91 0.75 -63.97
#